data_AF-A0ABD5XW31-F1
#
_entry.id   AF-A0ABD5XW31-F1
#
_cell.length_a   1.000
_cell.length_b   1.000
_cell.length_c   1.000
_cell.angle_alpha   90.00
_cell.angle_beta   90.00
_cell.angle_gamma   90.00
#
_symmetry.space_group_name_H-M   'P 1'
#
loop_
_entity.id
_entity.type
_entity.pdbx_description
1 polymer ?
#
loop_
_entity_poly.entity_id
_entity_poly.type
_entity_poly.pdbx_seq_one_letter_code
_entity_poly.pdbx_strand_id
1 'polypeptide(L)' 'MFRCVCYTCEKRWAHDEWADAQAMFNEHARDRHEVVLERDAPADDVPVPESTEETTESQTTASSASNGRNAMDG' A
#
# COMPACT_ATOMS: atom_id res chain seq x y z
N MET A 1 -6.02 -19.48 -8.81
CA MET A 1 -6.32 -19.14 -10.22
C MET A 1 -5.61 -17.83 -10.53
N PHE A 2 -5.18 -17.61 -11.77
CA PHE A 2 -4.46 -16.41 -12.21
C PHE A 2 -5.17 -15.79 -13.40
N ARG A 3 -5.25 -14.46 -13.43
CA ARG A 3 -5.91 -13.72 -14.50
C ARG A 3 -4.90 -12.82 -15.20
N CYS A 4 -4.81 -12.94 -16.51
CA CYS A 4 -4.04 -12.06 -17.37
C CYS A 4 -5.00 -11.17 -18.14
N VAL A 5 -4.84 -9.85 -18.03
CA VAL A 5 -5.67 -8.85 -18.73
C VAL A 5 -4.78 -8.02 -19.63
N CYS A 6 -5.11 -7.96 -20.92
CA CYS A 6 -4.46 -7.08 -21.88
C CYS A 6 -5.42 -5.93 -22.25
N TYR A 7 -5.06 -4.70 -21.88
CA TYR A 7 -5.84 -3.50 -22.20
C TYR A 7 -5.67 -3.09 -23.66
N THR A 8 -4.50 -3.35 -24.26
CA THR A 8 -4.26 -3.06 -25.68
C THR A 8 -5.12 -3.94 -26.60
N CYS A 9 -5.34 -5.20 -26.23
CA CYS A 9 -6.14 -6.15 -27.02
C CYS A 9 -7.59 -6.28 -26.53
N GLU A 10 -7.93 -5.66 -25.40
CA GLU A 10 -9.22 -5.81 -24.72
C GLU A 10 -9.61 -7.28 -24.45
N LYS A 11 -8.61 -8.13 -24.15
CA LYS A 11 -8.77 -9.56 -23.91
C LYS A 11 -8.38 -9.95 -22.49
N ARG A 12 -9.04 -11.00 -21.99
CA ARG A 12 -8.85 -11.55 -20.65
C ARG A 12 -8.69 -13.05 -20.73
N TRP A 13 -7.66 -13.57 -20.05
CA TRP A 13 -7.37 -14.99 -19.97
C TRP A 13 -7.25 -15.42 -18.52
N ALA A 14 -7.67 -16.65 -18.25
CA ALA A 14 -7.59 -17.26 -16.94
C ALA A 14 -6.78 -18.55 -17.04
N HIS A 15 -5.85 -18.71 -16.10
CA HIS A 15 -4.97 -19.86 -16.02
C HIS A 15 -4.97 -20.41 -14.59
N ASP A 16 -4.91 -21.73 -14.47
CA ASP A 16 -4.82 -22.38 -13.16
C ASP A 16 -3.38 -22.32 -12.60
N GLU A 17 -2.39 -22.41 -13.49
CA GLU A 17 -0.97 -22.39 -13.15
C GLU A 17 -0.33 -21.01 -13.39
N TRP A 18 0.56 -20.61 -12.48
CA TRP A 18 1.29 -19.34 -12.60
C TRP A 18 2.22 -19.32 -13.83
N ALA A 19 2.84 -20.46 -14.14
CA ALA A 19 3.77 -20.57 -15.25
C ALA A 19 3.11 -20.22 -16.59
N ASP A 20 1.88 -20.69 -16.82
CA ASP A 20 1.11 -20.38 -18.03
C ASP A 20 0.69 -18.92 -18.10
N ALA A 21 0.19 -18.38 -16.98
CA ALA A 21 -0.22 -16.98 -16.89
C ALA A 21 0.97 -16.03 -17.12
N GLN A 22 2.14 -16.38 -16.58
CA GLN A 22 3.38 -15.63 -16.72
C GLN A 22 3.94 -15.73 -18.15
N ALA A 23 3.81 -16.89 -18.82
CA ALA A 23 4.20 -17.03 -20.22
C ALA A 23 3.39 -16.08 -21.12
N MET A 24 2.06 -16.03 -20.94
CA MET A 24 1.18 -15.14 -21.70
C MET A 24 1.45 -13.65 -21.42
N PHE A 25 1.69 -13.30 -20.16
CA PHE A 25 2.12 -11.95 -19.77
C PHE A 25 3.41 -11.55 -20.48
N ASN A 26 4.44 -12.42 -20.46
CA ASN A 26 5.74 -12.13 -21.06
C ASN A 26 5.66 -11.96 -22.58
N GLU A 27 4.85 -12.79 -23.26
CA GLU A 27 4.60 -12.67 -24.69
C GLU A 27 4.03 -11.28 -25.02
N HIS A 28 2.93 -10.88 -24.36
CA HIS A 28 2.27 -9.61 -24.65
C HIS A 28 3.06 -8.38 -24.19
N ALA A 29 3.74 -8.46 -23.05
CA ALA A 29 4.62 -7.40 -22.57
C ALA A 29 5.79 -7.14 -23.54
N ARG A 30 6.27 -8.19 -24.22
CA ARG A 30 7.31 -8.07 -25.26
C ARG A 30 6.83 -7.28 -26.48
N ASP A 31 5.57 -7.45 -26.87
CA ASP A 31 4.91 -6.65 -27.91
C ASP A 31 4.54 -5.23 -27.44
N ARG A 32 4.94 -4.85 -26.23
CA ARG A 32 4.62 -3.56 -25.57
C ARG A 32 3.14 -3.34 -25.34
N HIS A 33 2.37 -4.42 -25.18
CA HIS A 33 1.00 -4.32 -24.74
C HIS A 33 0.94 -3.96 -23.25
N GLU A 34 -0.08 -3.19 -22.88
CA GLU A 34 -0.39 -2.91 -21.48
C GLU A 34 -1.10 -4.13 -20.89
N VAL A 35 -0.35 -4.95 -20.17
CA VAL A 35 -0.82 -6.20 -19.56
C VAL A 35 -0.67 -6.19 -18.05
N VAL A 36 -1.64 -6.78 -17.35
CA VAL A 36 -1.63 -6.98 -15.90
C VAL A 36 -1.85 -8.45 -15.58
N LEU A 37 -1.05 -8.98 -14.66
CA LEU A 37 -1.15 -10.34 -14.16
C LEU A 37 -1.56 -10.30 -12.68
N GLU A 38 -2.78 -10.77 -12.40
CA GLU A 38 -3.35 -10.80 -11.05
C GLU A 38 -3.41 -12.25 -10.55
N ARG A 39 -2.97 -12.47 -9.31
CA ARG A 39 -3.26 -13.71 -8.59
C ARG A 39 -4.64 -13.58 -7.99
N ASP A 40 -5.56 -14.45 -8.41
CA ASP A 40 -6.77 -14.75 -7.66
C ASP A 40 -6.31 -15.52 -6.43
N ALA A 41 -5.80 -14.78 -5.44
CA ALA A 41 -5.71 -15.30 -4.11
C ALA A 41 -7.16 -15.55 -3.68
N PRO A 42 -7.49 -16.69 -3.08
CA PRO A 42 -8.70 -16.72 -2.27
C PRO A 42 -8.58 -15.52 -1.32
N ALA A 43 -9.65 -14.76 -1.12
CA ALA A 43 -9.68 -13.67 -0.15
C ALA A 43 -9.41 -14.25 1.24
N ASP A 44 -8.14 -14.48 1.55
CA ASP A 44 -7.63 -14.90 2.84
C ASP A 44 -7.43 -13.60 3.61
N ASP A 45 -8.55 -13.16 4.19
CA ASP A 45 -8.64 -12.68 5.57
C ASP A 45 -7.28 -12.27 6.15
N VAL A 46 -6.81 -11.07 5.78
CA VAL A 46 -5.85 -10.37 6.63
C VAL A 46 -6.73 -9.75 7.71
N PRO A 47 -6.79 -10.28 8.95
CA PRO A 47 -7.27 -9.47 10.04
C PRO A 47 -6.34 -8.26 10.05
N VAL A 48 -6.86 -7.10 9.66
CA VAL A 48 -6.24 -5.82 10.00
C VAL A 48 -5.99 -5.93 11.51
N PRO A 49 -4.73 -5.97 11.99
CA PRO A 49 -4.53 -5.80 13.40
C PRO A 49 -5.10 -4.41 13.69
N GLU A 50 -6.21 -4.40 14.42
CA GLU A 50 -6.77 -3.20 15.03
C GLU A 50 -5.58 -2.44 15.60
N SER A 51 -5.36 -1.25 15.06
CA SER A 51 -4.34 -0.36 15.58
C SER A 51 -4.66 -0.18 17.05
N THR A 52 -3.92 -0.88 17.91
CA THR A 52 -3.91 -0.61 19.34
C THR A 52 -3.26 0.75 19.47
N GLU A 53 -4.10 1.78 19.39
CA GLU A 53 -3.82 3.13 19.83
C GLU A 53 -3.61 3.09 21.34
N GLU A 54 -2.45 2.58 21.78
CA GLU A 54 -1.98 2.79 23.15
C GLU A 54 -1.37 4.21 23.21
N THR A 55 -2.24 5.20 23.04
CA THR A 55 -2.00 6.56 23.52
C THR A 55 -2.31 6.55 25.01
N THR A 56 -1.34 6.19 25.84
CA THR A 56 -1.41 6.40 27.29
C THR A 56 0.01 6.65 27.80
N GLU A 57 0.37 7.92 28.00
CA GLU A 57 0.59 8.43 29.36
C GLU A 57 0.94 9.92 29.30
N SER A 58 0.09 10.71 29.95
CA SER A 58 0.28 12.13 30.21
C SER A 58 1.32 12.31 31.31
N GLN A 59 2.59 12.56 30.98
CA GLN A 59 3.53 13.17 31.93
C GLN A 59 3.35 14.68 31.95
N THR A 60 2.45 15.10 32.83
CA THR A 60 2.43 16.44 33.39
C THR A 60 3.58 16.55 34.38
N THR A 61 4.62 17.33 34.05
CA THR A 61 5.44 17.98 35.07
C THR A 61 5.52 19.46 34.75
N ALA A 62 4.65 20.22 35.41
CA ALA A 62 4.86 21.64 35.63
C ALA A 62 6.17 21.84 36.40
N SER A 63 7.00 22.76 35.92
CA SER A 63 7.97 23.48 36.75
C SER A 63 8.22 24.85 36.14
N SER A 64 7.33 25.76 36.55
CA SER A 64 7.66 27.06 37.11
C SER A 64 8.76 27.90 36.46
N ALA A 65 8.33 29.07 35.96
CA ALA A 65 8.68 30.39 36.52
C ALA A 65 9.22 31.44 35.53
N SER A 66 8.39 32.50 35.43
CA SER A 66 8.73 33.93 35.41
C SER A 66 9.31 34.60 34.17
N ASN A 67 8.38 35.33 33.53
CA ASN A 67 8.49 36.54 32.74
C ASN A 67 9.49 37.58 33.29
N GLY A 68 10.29 38.17 32.40
CA GLY A 68 11.16 39.32 32.66
C GLY A 68 11.40 40.14 31.38
N ARG A 69 10.35 40.84 30.92
CA ARG A 69 10.41 41.84 29.85
C ARG A 69 11.01 43.12 30.40
N ASN A 70 12.21 43.50 29.98
CA ASN A 70 12.68 44.88 30.07
C ASN A 70 12.97 45.41 28.65
N ALA A 71 12.06 46.24 28.16
CA ALA A 71 12.33 47.21 27.12
C ALA A 71 13.13 48.37 27.74
N MET A 72 14.26 48.73 27.14
CA MET A 72 14.87 50.05 27.32
C MET A 72 15.36 50.54 25.96
N ASP A 73 14.80 51.68 25.59
CA ASP A 73 15.06 52.55 24.45
C ASP A 73 16.50 53.10 24.47
N GLY A 74 17.11 53.28 23.29
CA GLY A 74 18.43 53.88 23.10
C GLY A 74 18.96 53.70 21.68
#